data_AF-A0ABD0NLH4-F1
#
_entry.id   AF-A0ABD0NLH4-F1
#
_cell.length_a   1.000
_cell.length_b   1.000
_cell.length_c   1.000
_cell.angle_alpha   90.00
_cell.angle_beta   90.00
_cell.angle_gamma   90.00
#
_symmetry.space_group_name_H-M   'P 1'
#
loop_
_entity.id
_entity.type
_entity.pdbx_description
1 polymer ?
#
loop_
_entity_poly.entity_id
_entity_poly.type
_entity_poly.pdbx_seq_one_letter_code
_entity_poly.pdbx_strand_id
1 'polypeptide(L)' 'WQAMEVGTVVQEEMKFRGAEFAVKVELAERLLIVEISDVVTADQWRGEFDPAC' A
#
# COMPACT_ATOMS: atom_id res chain seq x y z
N TRP A 1 -1.39 8.28 18.67
CA TRP A 1 -1.36 8.08 17.20
C TRP A 1 -0.02 8.61 16.72
N GLN A 2 0.88 7.74 16.24
CA GLN A 2 2.14 8.17 15.61
C GLN A 2 1.91 8.25 14.10
N ALA A 3 2.45 9.28 13.45
CA ALA A 3 2.45 9.39 12.00
C ALA A 3 3.45 8.38 11.40
N MET A 4 3.21 7.89 10.18
CA MET A 4 4.22 7.12 9.45
C MET A 4 5.45 7.99 9.21
N GLU A 5 6.63 7.41 9.35
CA GLU A 5 7.90 8.08 9.05
C GLU A 5 8.27 7.87 7.57
N VAL A 6 8.94 8.86 6.98
CA VAL A 6 9.44 8.74 5.60
C VAL A 6 10.43 7.58 5.52
N GLY A 7 10.29 6.74 4.49
CA GLY A 7 11.03 5.49 4.32
C GLY A 7 10.37 4.27 4.97
N THR A 8 9.26 4.46 5.71
CA THR A 8 8.52 3.33 6.27
C THR A 8 7.81 2.56 5.16
N VAL A 9 8.03 1.24 5.14
CA VAL A 9 7.29 0.29 4.31
C VAL A 9 6.57 -0.69 5.22
N VAL A 10 5.26 -0.82 5.03
CA VAL A 10 4.43 -1.84 5.68
C VAL A 10 3.86 -2.73 4.59
N GLN A 11 3.97 -4.03 4.75
CA GLN A 11 3.38 -5.00 3.84
C GLN A 11 2.67 -6.08 4.63
N GLU A 12 1.38 -6.25 4.38
CA GLU A 12 0.54 -7.23 5.06
C GLU A 12 -0.37 -7.94 4.06
N GLU A 13 -0.66 -9.21 4.33
CA GLU A 13 -1.61 -9.99 3.55
C GLU A 13 -2.99 -9.92 4.21
N MET A 14 -4.02 -9.63 3.41
CA MET A 14 -5.39 -9.52 3.91
C MET A 14 -6.42 -9.97 2.88
N LYS A 15 -7.59 -10.39 3.40
CA LYS A 15 -8.69 -10.89 2.58
C LYS A 15 -9.67 -9.79 2.25
N PHE A 16 -9.84 -9.48 0.97
CA PHE A 16 -10.92 -8.63 0.48
C PHE A 16 -11.96 -9.49 -0.22
N ARG A 17 -13.18 -9.53 0.36
CA ARG A 17 -14.32 -10.28 -0.20
C ARG A 17 -14.02 -11.78 -0.47
N GLY A 18 -13.11 -12.37 0.31
CA GLY A 18 -12.74 -13.79 0.23
C GLY A 18 -11.51 -14.09 -0.63
N ALA A 19 -11.02 -13.13 -1.43
CA ALA A 19 -9.75 -13.25 -2.15
C ALA A 19 -8.59 -12.65 -1.34
N GLU A 20 -7.40 -13.25 -1.46
CA GLU A 20 -6.19 -12.87 -0.73
C GLU A 20 -5.38 -11.85 -1.52
N PHE A 21 -5.02 -10.76 -0.87
CA PHE A 21 -4.22 -9.68 -1.45
C PHE A 21 -3.04 -9.35 -0.55
N ALA A 22 -1.89 -9.12 -1.15
CA ALA A 22 -0.77 -8.47 -0.51
C ALA A 22 -0.92 -6.95 -0.66
N VAL A 23 -0.97 -6.22 0.44
CA VAL A 23 -1.07 -4.77 0.43
C VAL A 23 0.20 -4.18 1.01
N LYS A 24 0.90 -3.42 0.17
CA LYS A 24 2.12 -2.70 0.52
C LYS A 24 1.81 -1.21 0.57
N VAL A 25 2.19 -0.57 1.67
CA VAL A 25 2.09 0.87 1.90
C VAL A 25 3.48 1.40 2.19
N GLU A 26 3.90 2.40 1.42
CA GLU A 26 5.20 3.03 1.51
C GLU A 26 5.03 4.55 1.60
N LEU A 27 5.68 5.17 2.59
CA LEU A 27 5.73 6.63 2.67
C LEU A 27 7.08 7.13 2.18
N ALA A 28 7.13 7.65 0.96
CA ALA A 28 8.27 8.38 0.42
C ALA A 28 8.17 9.87 0.78
N GLU A 29 9.16 10.69 0.39
CA GLU A 29 9.19 12.12 0.70
C GLU A 29 7.91 12.83 0.21
N ARG A 30 6.99 13.08 1.14
CA ARG A 30 5.66 13.67 0.89
C ARG A 30 4.81 12.89 -0.13
N LEU A 31 5.03 11.59 -0.29
CA LEU A 31 4.26 10.77 -1.23
C LEU A 31 3.87 9.45 -0.56
N LEU A 32 2.56 9.23 -0.41
CA LEU A 32 2.03 7.95 0.02
C LEU A 32 1.85 7.05 -1.20
N ILE A 33 2.54 5.92 -1.22
CA ILE A 33 2.45 4.91 -2.27
C ILE A 33 1.70 3.72 -1.69
N VAL A 34 0.64 3.29 -2.38
CA VAL A 34 -0.12 2.09 -2.02
C VAL A 34 -0.11 1.14 -3.20
N GLU A 35 0.34 -0.09 -2.96
CA GLU A 35 0.37 -1.16 -3.92
C GLU A 35 -0.47 -2.33 -3.40
N ILE A 36 -1.36 -2.84 -4.24
CA ILE A 36 -2.23 -3.98 -3.94
C ILE A 36 -1.98 -5.02 -5.01
N SER A 37 -1.65 -6.23 -4.58
CA SER A 37 -1.35 -7.37 -5.44
C SER A 37 -2.29 -8.52 -5.11
N ASP A 38 -3.03 -9.01 -6.10
CA ASP A 38 -3.79 -10.26 -5.97
C ASP A 38 -2.78 -11.42 -5.89
N VAL A 39 -2.81 -12.18 -4.78
CA VAL A 39 -1.83 -13.24 -4.52
C VAL A 39 -1.95 -14.39 -5.51
N VAL A 40 -3.15 -14.60 -6.08
CA VAL A 40 -3.46 -15.74 -6.94
C VAL A 40 -3.28 -15.38 -8.42
N THR A 41 -3.80 -14.24 -8.85
CA THR A 41 -3.78 -13.84 -10.27
C THR A 41 -2.53 -13.03 -10.65
N ALA A 42 -1.79 -12.55 -9.64
CA ALA A 42 -0.68 -11.60 -9.81
C ALA A 42 -1.11 -10.26 -10.44
N ASP A 43 -2.41 -9.95 -10.43
CA ASP A 43 -2.90 -8.62 -10.79
C ASP A 43 -2.39 -7.58 -9.78
N GLN A 44 -2.01 -6.41 -10.28
CA GLN A 44 -1.43 -5.35 -9.45
C GLN A 44 -2.09 -4.00 -9.73
N TRP A 45 -2.32 -3.25 -8.65
CA TRP A 45 -2.77 -1.87 -8.69
C TRP A 45 -1.86 -1.03 -7.82
N ARG A 46 -1.43 0.12 -8.35
CA ARG A 46 -0.56 1.06 -7.65
C ARG A 46 -1.15 2.46 -7.71
N GLY A 47 -1.29 3.08 -6.54
CA GLY A 47 -1.73 4.45 -6.37
C GLY A 47 -0.66 5.29 -5.68
N GLU A 48 -0.51 6.53 -6.13
CA GLU A 48 0.38 7.53 -5.53
C GLU A 48 -0.47 8.72 -5.09
N PHE A 49 -0.25 9.19 -3.85
CA PHE A 49 -1.04 10.24 -3.23
C PHE A 49 -0.11 11.28 -2.60
N ASP A 50 -0.07 12.48 -3.18
CA ASP A 50 0.57 13.63 -2.58
C ASP A 50 -0.39 14.32 -1.57
N PRO A 51 0.13 14.97 -0.52
CA PRO A 51 -0.68 15.84 0.31
C PRO A 51 -1.13 17.02 -0.54
N ALA A 52 -2.46 17.19 -0.67
CA ALA A 52 -3.04 18.34 -1.37
C ALA A 52 -2.42 19.65 -0.83
N CYS A 53 -1.97 20.51 -1.75
CA CYS A 53 -1.24 21.75 -1.48
C CYS A 53 -1.86 22.64 -0.40
#